data_AF-A0A1M6SGG8-F1
#
_entry.id   AF-A0A1M6SGG8-F1
#
_cell.length_a   1.000
_cell.length_b   1.000
_cell.length_c   1.000
_cell.angle_alpha   90.00
_cell.angle_beta   90.00
_cell.angle_gamma   90.00
#
_symmetry.space_group_name_H-M   'P 1'
#
loop_
_entity.id
_entity.type
_entity.pdbx_description
1 polymer ?
#
loop_
_entity_poly.entity_id
_entity_poly.type
_entity_poly.pdbx_seq_one_letter_code
_entity_poly.pdbx_strand_id
1 'polypeptide(L)'
;MLFLWTMATDKTGTKLFVKRIIQLLVSVGGFAYIFYKIPISEVIKNWNIGMTPWIVAMLVAATLIMAIQANRWKGLSVQGPEIPFKTYYAYTAMGYFFNNLLPTGFGGDAVKSLAFGKKFNQTSQSVSAVLLARIQGLLAMFLCFFIALPFALNKAEIPFSYTLTMTIATLACIIFISLCLFSDKVPIPQVITNKLKFITKLQQSLSIYRKYKKQVLLSSLDSLWLQLLTLFIAYAYFRAVGVDIDISILVVFTSITTVVSMLPVSLNGIGVREGTQVALFTGILGIPAPVVLSAGLLGYIPLLFQAAQGAIVLLARKK
;
A
#
# COMPACT_ATOMS: atom_id res chain seq x y z
N MET A 1 16.68 14.36 2.68
CA MET A 1 15.19 14.35 2.72
C MET A 1 14.58 14.77 4.08
N LEU A 2 15.21 14.50 5.23
CA LEU A 2 14.82 15.08 6.53
C LEU A 2 15.14 16.59 6.68
N PHE A 3 16.07 17.10 5.87
CA PHE A 3 16.56 18.49 5.92
C PHE A 3 15.53 19.54 5.47
N LEU A 4 14.52 19.17 4.66
CA LEU A 4 13.48 20.11 4.20
C LEU A 4 12.37 20.33 5.24
N TRP A 5 12.36 19.55 6.33
CA TRP A 5 11.27 19.57 7.31
C TRP A 5 11.65 20.25 8.64
N THR A 6 12.94 20.44 8.91
CA THR A 6 13.45 21.05 10.16
C THR A 6 13.64 22.57 10.09
N MET A 7 13.50 23.21 8.93
CA MET A 7 13.86 24.63 8.75
C MET A 7 12.73 25.66 8.94
N ALA A 8 11.60 25.33 9.56
CA ALA A 8 10.44 26.24 9.54
C ALA A 8 9.71 26.42 10.87
N THR A 9 10.41 26.98 11.85
CA THR A 9 9.82 27.81 12.91
C THR A 9 10.39 29.22 12.80
N ASP A 10 10.13 29.93 11.69
CA ASP A 10 10.12 31.40 11.73
C ASP A 10 9.46 32.06 10.51
N LYS A 11 8.72 33.13 10.76
CA LYS A 11 7.85 33.82 9.79
C LYS A 11 8.62 34.89 8.98
N THR A 12 9.22 34.52 7.85
CA THR A 12 9.73 35.49 6.86
C THR A 12 9.32 35.11 5.43
N GLY A 13 8.82 36.10 4.66
CA GLY A 13 8.21 35.90 3.34
C GLY A 13 9.10 35.23 2.28
N THR A 14 10.41 35.43 2.37
CA THR A 14 11.41 34.85 1.45
C THR A 14 11.56 33.34 1.62
N LYS A 15 11.53 32.82 2.86
CA LYS A 15 11.58 31.37 3.14
C LYS A 15 10.30 30.66 2.68
N LEU A 16 9.15 31.35 2.75
CA LEU A 16 7.88 30.84 2.21
C LEU A 16 7.90 30.72 0.69
N PHE A 17 8.54 31.66 -0.02
CA PHE A 17 8.70 31.60 -1.47
C PHE A 17 9.64 30.47 -1.91
N VAL A 18 10.80 30.31 -1.26
CA VAL A 18 11.74 29.21 -1.55
C VAL A 18 11.08 27.85 -1.27
N LYS A 19 10.35 27.71 -0.16
CA LYS A 19 9.59 26.49 0.15
C LYS A 19 8.56 26.16 -0.95
N ARG A 20 7.89 27.16 -1.51
CA ARG A 20 6.91 26.97 -2.61
C ARG A 20 7.57 26.48 -3.88
N ILE A 21 8.70 27.06 -4.26
CA ILE A 21 9.46 26.62 -5.43
C ILE A 21 9.91 25.17 -5.25
N ILE A 22 10.44 24.81 -4.07
CA ILE A 22 10.85 23.43 -3.78
C ILE A 22 9.66 22.48 -3.83
N GLN A 23 8.51 22.83 -3.24
CA GLN A 23 7.31 21.99 -3.29
C GLN A 23 6.79 21.81 -4.72
N LEU A 24 6.77 22.89 -5.50
CA LEU A 24 6.33 22.84 -6.89
C LEU A 24 7.29 22.02 -7.74
N LEU A 25 8.60 22.16 -7.55
CA LEU A 25 9.61 21.33 -8.22
C LEU A 25 9.51 19.85 -7.82
N VAL A 26 9.26 19.55 -6.54
CA VAL A 26 9.05 18.17 -6.08
C VAL A 26 7.77 17.58 -6.66
N SER A 27 6.68 18.35 -6.74
CA SER A 27 5.42 17.91 -7.35
C SER A 27 5.56 17.71 -8.85
N VAL A 28 6.03 18.72 -9.59
CA VAL A 28 6.20 18.68 -11.05
C VAL A 28 7.24 17.65 -11.47
N GLY A 29 8.42 17.64 -10.83
CA GLY A 29 9.46 16.64 -11.07
C GLY A 29 9.03 15.23 -10.69
N GLY A 30 8.23 15.09 -9.63
CA GLY A 30 7.61 13.84 -9.23
C GLY A 30 6.68 13.26 -10.29
N PHE A 31 5.77 14.08 -10.82
CA PHE A 31 4.89 13.67 -11.92
C PHE A 31 5.67 13.35 -13.19
N ALA A 32 6.65 14.16 -13.56
CA ALA A 32 7.50 13.89 -14.72
C ALA A 32 8.20 12.53 -14.60
N TYR A 33 8.74 12.20 -13.42
CA TYR A 33 9.36 10.90 -13.16
C TYR A 33 8.35 9.74 -13.23
N ILE A 34 7.17 9.92 -12.63
CA ILE A 34 6.12 8.90 -12.64
C ILE A 34 5.64 8.63 -14.08
N PHE A 35 5.42 9.68 -14.87
CA PHE A 35 4.99 9.57 -16.26
C PHE A 35 6.09 9.03 -17.19
N TYR A 36 7.36 9.30 -16.90
CA TYR A 36 8.48 8.67 -17.60
C TYR A 36 8.51 7.15 -17.37
N LYS A 37 8.09 6.69 -16.18
CA LYS A 37 8.15 5.28 -15.78
C LYS A 37 6.98 4.44 -16.32
N ILE A 38 5.88 5.07 -16.73
CA ILE A 38 4.64 4.40 -17.17
C ILE A 38 4.47 4.64 -18.68
N PRO A 39 4.29 3.61 -19.52
CA PRO A 39 4.11 3.77 -20.96
C PRO A 39 2.69 4.27 -21.30
N ILE A 40 2.41 5.53 -21.00
CA ILE A 40 1.10 6.17 -21.21
C ILE A 40 0.67 6.14 -22.68
N SER A 41 1.63 6.23 -23.61
CA SER A 41 1.37 6.18 -25.04
C SER A 41 0.69 4.87 -25.47
N GLU A 42 1.02 3.76 -24.82
CA GLU A 42 0.39 2.46 -25.07
C GLU A 42 -1.03 2.40 -24.47
N VAL A 43 -1.25 3.01 -23.29
CA VAL A 43 -2.57 3.10 -22.67
C VAL A 43 -3.55 3.89 -23.54
N ILE A 44 -3.10 5.00 -24.14
CA ILE A 44 -3.94 5.83 -25.01
C ILE A 44 -4.25 5.12 -26.33
N LYS A 45 -3.26 4.46 -26.94
CA LYS A 45 -3.45 3.74 -28.21
C LYS A 45 -4.45 2.59 -28.10
N ASN A 46 -4.50 1.93 -26.94
CA ASN A 46 -5.38 0.79 -26.69
C ASN A 46 -6.72 1.19 -26.04
N TRP A 47 -7.01 2.49 -25.93
CA TRP A 47 -8.22 2.97 -25.28
C TRP A 47 -9.48 2.64 -26.09
N ASN A 48 -10.48 2.05 -25.42
CA ASN A 48 -11.79 1.81 -25.99
C ASN A 48 -12.88 2.40 -25.06
N ILE A 49 -13.95 2.95 -25.65
CA ILE A 49 -15.12 3.46 -24.91
C ILE A 49 -15.68 2.42 -23.91
N GLY A 50 -15.67 1.13 -24.26
CA GLY A 50 -16.09 0.04 -23.37
C GLY A 50 -15.29 -0.07 -22.06
N MET A 51 -14.10 0.54 -21.98
CA MET A 51 -13.27 0.58 -20.78
C MET A 51 -13.74 1.60 -19.75
N THR A 52 -14.45 2.64 -20.19
CA THR A 52 -14.79 3.82 -19.36
C THR A 52 -15.50 3.47 -18.06
N PRO A 53 -16.54 2.61 -18.03
CA PRO A 53 -17.23 2.27 -16.78
C PRO A 53 -16.31 1.59 -15.76
N TRP A 54 -15.44 0.69 -16.24
CA TRP A 54 -14.46 0.00 -15.40
C TRP A 54 -13.42 0.96 -14.83
N ILE A 55 -12.97 1.92 -15.64
CA ILE A 55 -12.04 2.95 -15.18
C ILE A 55 -12.66 3.83 -14.11
N VAL A 56 -13.89 4.30 -14.31
CA VAL A 56 -14.62 5.07 -13.29
C VAL A 56 -14.77 4.24 -12.01
N ALA A 57 -15.15 2.96 -12.12
CA ALA A 57 -15.26 2.07 -10.96
C ALA A 57 -13.93 1.91 -10.22
N MET A 58 -12.81 1.79 -10.93
CA MET A 58 -11.48 1.74 -10.32
C MET A 58 -11.11 3.03 -9.60
N LEU A 59 -11.44 4.20 -10.15
CA LEU A 59 -11.18 5.50 -9.51
C LEU A 59 -12.02 5.69 -8.23
N VAL A 60 -13.28 5.25 -8.24
CA VAL A 60 -14.14 5.22 -7.06
C VAL A 60 -13.56 4.29 -6.01
N ALA A 61 -13.21 3.05 -6.38
CA ALA A 61 -12.58 2.08 -5.48
C ALA A 61 -11.28 2.61 -4.87
N ALA A 62 -10.44 3.27 -5.68
CA ALA A 62 -9.20 3.89 -5.21
C ALA A 62 -9.44 5.02 -4.20
N THR A 63 -10.50 5.81 -4.39
CA THR A 63 -10.88 6.87 -3.43
C THR A 63 -11.38 6.26 -2.11
N LEU A 64 -12.21 5.21 -2.19
CA LEU A 64 -12.67 4.46 -1.02
C LEU A 64 -11.50 3.81 -0.26
N ILE A 65 -10.52 3.25 -0.96
CA ILE A 65 -9.29 2.70 -0.36
C ILE A 65 -8.57 3.76 0.48
N MET A 66 -8.43 4.99 -0.02
CA MET A 66 -7.77 6.06 0.76
C MET A 66 -8.61 6.48 1.96
N ALA A 67 -9.94 6.56 1.81
CA ALA A 67 -10.85 6.91 2.89
C ALA A 67 -10.86 5.86 4.01
N ILE A 68 -10.96 4.58 3.67
CA ILE A 68 -10.90 3.47 4.62
C ILE A 68 -9.54 3.43 5.29
N GLN A 69 -8.43 3.60 4.56
CA GLN A 69 -7.11 3.67 5.19
C GLN A 69 -6.95 4.84 6.16
N ALA A 70 -7.51 6.01 5.84
CA ALA A 70 -7.52 7.14 6.76
C ALA A 70 -8.37 6.86 8.01
N ASN A 71 -9.53 6.22 7.85
CA ASN A 71 -10.38 5.81 8.97
C ASN A 71 -9.70 4.78 9.86
N ARG A 72 -9.12 3.75 9.25
CA ARG A 72 -8.34 2.69 9.91
C ARG A 72 -7.19 3.28 10.72
N TRP A 73 -6.43 4.19 10.11
CA TRP A 73 -5.32 4.86 10.80
C TRP A 73 -5.83 5.73 11.96
N LYS A 74 -6.94 6.46 11.78
CA LYS A 74 -7.60 7.19 12.88
C LYS A 74 -8.01 6.28 14.03
N GLY A 75 -8.61 5.12 13.73
CA GLY A 75 -9.02 4.13 14.74
C GLY A 75 -7.86 3.50 15.50
N LEU A 76 -6.70 3.36 14.86
CA LEU A 76 -5.47 2.85 15.49
C LEU A 76 -4.69 3.92 16.27
N SER A 77 -4.96 5.21 16.05
CA SER A 77 -4.42 6.29 16.89
C SER A 77 -5.14 6.35 18.24
N VAL A 78 -4.91 5.34 19.08
CA VAL A 78 -5.61 5.10 20.36
C VAL A 78 -5.18 6.02 21.52
N GLN A 79 -4.15 6.85 21.35
CA GLN A 79 -3.60 7.72 22.39
C GLN A 79 -3.33 9.10 21.82
N GLY A 80 -3.52 10.15 22.62
CA GLY A 80 -3.30 11.56 22.29
C GLY A 80 -4.49 12.25 21.60
N PRO A 81 -4.31 13.46 21.02
CA PRO A 81 -5.42 14.35 20.72
C PRO A 81 -6.42 13.81 19.70
N GLU A 82 -7.68 14.20 19.86
CA GLU A 82 -8.71 13.97 18.85
C GLU A 82 -8.41 14.79 17.61
N ILE A 83 -8.06 14.09 16.53
CA ILE A 83 -7.70 14.70 15.24
C ILE A 83 -8.82 14.41 14.23
N PRO A 84 -9.28 15.43 13.48
CA PRO A 84 -10.37 15.25 12.53
C PRO A 84 -9.96 14.32 11.37
N PHE A 85 -10.94 13.58 10.83
CA PHE A 85 -10.73 12.62 9.72
C PHE A 85 -10.04 13.26 8.50
N LYS A 86 -10.39 14.50 8.16
CA LYS A 86 -9.78 15.25 7.05
C LYS A 86 -8.26 15.32 7.15
N THR A 87 -7.71 15.41 8.37
CA THR A 87 -6.27 15.42 8.59
C THR A 87 -5.64 14.06 8.27
N TYR A 88 -6.25 12.96 8.73
CA TYR A 88 -5.79 11.61 8.40
C TYR A 88 -5.87 11.35 6.89
N TYR A 89 -6.97 11.73 6.25
CA TYR A 89 -7.10 11.62 4.79
C TYR A 89 -6.01 12.40 4.05
N ALA A 90 -5.74 13.64 4.48
CA ALA A 90 -4.70 14.47 3.87
C ALA A 90 -3.29 13.83 4.01
N TYR A 91 -2.95 13.28 5.19
CA TYR A 91 -1.67 12.57 5.36
C TYR A 91 -1.63 11.24 4.60
N THR A 92 -2.74 10.52 4.49
CA THR A 92 -2.84 9.29 3.68
C THR A 92 -2.61 9.59 2.20
N ALA A 93 -3.29 10.61 1.66
CA ALA A 93 -3.09 11.05 0.28
C ALA A 93 -1.64 11.50 0.02
N MET A 94 -1.04 12.25 0.95
CA MET A 94 0.38 12.60 0.90
C MET A 94 1.28 11.36 0.88
N GLY A 95 0.97 10.34 1.68
CA GLY A 95 1.67 9.06 1.66
C GLY A 95 1.62 8.38 0.30
N TYR A 96 0.47 8.40 -0.37
CA TYR A 96 0.31 7.87 -1.73
C TYR A 96 1.18 8.60 -2.76
N PHE A 97 1.25 9.93 -2.69
CA PHE A 97 2.14 10.71 -3.56
C PHE A 97 3.61 10.29 -3.37
N PHE A 98 4.08 10.22 -2.12
CA PHE A 98 5.47 9.84 -1.84
C PHE A 98 5.77 8.36 -2.12
N ASN A 99 4.82 7.44 -1.95
CA ASN A 99 5.01 6.02 -2.31
C ASN A 99 5.21 5.84 -3.83
N ASN A 100 4.66 6.74 -4.65
CA ASN A 100 4.87 6.72 -6.09
C ASN A 100 6.16 7.39 -6.54
N LEU A 101 6.57 8.44 -5.83
CA LEU A 101 7.78 9.20 -6.12
C LEU A 101 9.05 8.50 -5.62
N LEU A 102 8.97 7.83 -4.47
CA LEU A 102 10.13 7.21 -3.84
C LEU A 102 10.39 5.83 -4.43
N PRO A 103 11.68 5.43 -4.57
CA PRO A 103 12.04 4.10 -5.05
C PRO A 103 11.63 2.98 -4.09
N THR A 104 11.34 3.32 -2.83
CA THR A 104 10.90 2.38 -1.80
C THR A 104 9.38 2.39 -1.68
N GLY A 105 8.74 1.23 -1.82
CA GLY A 105 7.27 1.07 -1.67
C GLY A 105 6.72 1.39 -0.27
N PHE A 106 7.61 1.66 0.70
CA PHE A 106 7.30 2.06 2.07
C PHE A 106 7.69 3.50 2.40
N GLY A 107 8.32 4.23 1.47
CA GLY A 107 8.89 5.54 1.73
C GLY A 107 7.83 6.59 2.08
N GLY A 108 6.70 6.59 1.39
CA GLY A 108 5.60 7.51 1.65
C GLY A 108 4.86 7.23 2.96
N ASP A 109 4.80 5.96 3.36
CA ASP A 109 4.29 5.56 4.67
C ASP A 109 5.19 6.01 5.83
N ALA A 110 6.51 5.99 5.63
CA ALA A 110 7.45 6.57 6.57
C ALA A 110 7.29 8.11 6.64
N VAL A 111 7.19 8.78 5.49
CA VAL A 111 7.01 10.24 5.44
C VAL A 111 5.72 10.66 6.13
N LYS A 112 4.58 10.01 5.83
CA LYS A 112 3.29 10.38 6.43
C LYS A 112 3.27 10.16 7.94
N SER A 113 3.80 9.03 8.43
CA SER A 113 3.79 8.69 9.86
C SER A 113 4.74 9.56 10.67
N LEU A 114 5.95 9.85 10.15
CA LEU A 114 6.89 10.74 10.82
C LEU A 114 6.40 12.19 10.83
N ALA A 115 5.85 12.69 9.72
CA ALA A 115 5.34 14.05 9.62
C ALA A 115 4.06 14.26 10.46
N PHE A 116 3.19 13.25 10.53
CA PHE A 116 2.03 13.25 11.43
C PHE A 116 2.48 13.20 12.89
N GLY A 117 3.34 12.23 13.20
CA GLY A 117 3.88 11.99 14.53
C GLY A 117 4.57 13.19 15.14
N LYS A 118 5.41 13.90 14.38
CA LYS A 118 6.07 15.12 14.84
C LYS A 118 5.11 16.28 15.04
N LYS A 119 4.06 16.41 14.22
CA LYS A 119 3.07 17.49 14.34
C LYS A 119 2.19 17.33 15.59
N PHE A 120 1.87 16.09 15.96
CA PHE A 120 0.95 15.78 17.06
C PHE A 120 1.64 15.12 18.27
N ASN A 121 2.97 15.11 18.33
CA ASN A 121 3.78 14.47 19.38
C ASN A 121 3.46 12.97 19.61
N GLN A 122 3.16 12.24 18.53
CA GLN A 122 2.74 10.83 18.54
C GLN A 122 3.59 9.95 17.60
N THR A 123 4.86 10.26 17.38
CA THR A 123 5.70 9.58 16.38
C THR A 123 5.76 8.06 16.55
N SER A 124 6.01 7.57 17.77
CA SER A 124 6.11 6.12 18.02
C SER A 124 4.79 5.41 17.69
N GLN A 125 3.68 5.94 18.20
CA GLN A 125 2.36 5.38 17.96
C GLN A 125 1.95 5.44 16.49
N SER A 126 2.20 6.56 15.82
CA SER A 126 1.88 6.73 14.41
C SER A 126 2.62 5.74 13.53
N VAL A 127 3.90 5.47 13.81
CA VAL A 127 4.69 4.47 13.09
C VAL A 127 4.15 3.08 13.37
N SER A 128 3.87 2.75 14.63
CA SER A 128 3.30 1.44 15.00
C SER A 128 1.91 1.20 14.43
N ALA A 129 1.06 2.22 14.34
CA ALA A 129 -0.25 2.12 13.71
C ALA A 129 -0.13 1.75 12.22
N VAL A 130 0.79 2.39 11.49
CA VAL A 130 1.04 2.07 10.08
C VAL A 130 1.61 0.66 9.92
N LEU A 131 2.55 0.26 10.78
CA LEU A 131 3.11 -1.10 10.74
C LEU A 131 2.05 -2.16 11.04
N LEU A 132 1.24 -1.97 12.08
CA LEU A 132 0.13 -2.88 12.39
C LEU A 132 -0.86 -2.97 11.22
N ALA A 133 -1.19 -1.83 10.61
CA ALA A 133 -2.07 -1.77 9.44
C ALA A 133 -1.50 -2.51 8.21
N ARG A 134 -0.17 -2.52 8.03
CA ARG A 134 0.51 -3.28 6.97
C ARG A 134 0.46 -4.78 7.22
N ILE A 135 0.72 -5.20 8.46
CA ILE A 135 0.62 -6.58 8.91
C ILE A 135 -0.81 -7.11 8.73
N GLN A 136 -1.81 -6.37 9.21
CA GLN A 136 -3.22 -6.76 9.07
C GLN A 136 -3.64 -6.82 7.60
N GLY A 137 -3.13 -5.93 6.75
CA GLY A 137 -3.33 -5.98 5.30
C GLY A 137 -2.75 -7.26 4.68
N LEU A 138 -1.54 -7.66 5.06
CA LEU A 138 -0.93 -8.92 4.61
C LEU A 138 -1.71 -10.14 5.08
N LEU A 139 -2.15 -10.18 6.33
CA LEU A 139 -2.98 -11.28 6.83
C LEU A 139 -4.33 -11.36 6.11
N ALA A 140 -4.97 -10.22 5.84
CA ALA A 140 -6.20 -10.16 5.05
C ALA A 140 -5.98 -10.71 3.63
N MET A 141 -4.86 -10.36 2.99
CA MET A 141 -4.46 -10.91 1.70
C MET A 141 -4.29 -12.44 1.74
N PHE A 142 -3.55 -12.96 2.73
CA PHE A 142 -3.38 -14.41 2.89
C PHE A 142 -4.70 -15.13 3.12
N LEU A 143 -5.59 -14.55 3.91
CA LEU A 143 -6.93 -15.09 4.12
C LEU A 143 -7.72 -15.15 2.80
N CYS A 144 -7.72 -14.09 1.99
CA CYS A 144 -8.33 -14.12 0.66
C CYS A 144 -7.72 -15.20 -0.24
N PHE A 145 -6.39 -15.34 -0.23
CA PHE A 145 -5.68 -16.37 -0.98
C PHE A 145 -6.14 -17.78 -0.60
N PHE A 146 -6.10 -18.14 0.69
CA PHE A 146 -6.43 -19.50 1.14
C PHE A 146 -7.92 -19.82 0.99
N ILE A 147 -8.81 -18.84 1.08
CA ILE A 147 -10.24 -19.04 0.78
C ILE A 147 -10.44 -19.32 -0.71
N ALA A 148 -9.76 -18.59 -1.59
CA ALA A 148 -9.92 -18.75 -3.04
C ALA A 148 -9.19 -19.99 -3.59
N LEU A 149 -8.13 -20.45 -2.93
CA LEU A 149 -7.24 -21.49 -3.42
C LEU A 149 -7.95 -22.81 -3.81
N PRO A 150 -8.84 -23.40 -2.99
CA PRO A 150 -9.53 -24.65 -3.37
C PRO A 150 -10.37 -24.50 -4.65
N PHE A 151 -11.02 -23.35 -4.82
CA PHE A 151 -11.84 -23.07 -6.01
C PHE A 151 -10.97 -22.85 -7.25
N ALA A 152 -9.80 -22.24 -7.08
CA ALA A 152 -8.85 -22.02 -8.16
C ALA A 152 -8.17 -23.33 -8.59
N LEU A 153 -7.83 -24.21 -7.65
CA LEU A 153 -7.24 -25.53 -7.93
C LEU A 153 -8.18 -26.45 -8.73
N ASN A 154 -9.50 -26.27 -8.59
CA ASN A 154 -10.49 -26.99 -9.41
C ASN A 154 -10.56 -26.50 -10.86
N LYS A 155 -9.98 -25.33 -11.17
CA LYS A 155 -10.10 -24.67 -12.49
C LYS A 155 -8.76 -24.51 -13.21
N ALA A 156 -7.65 -24.50 -12.48
CA ALA A 156 -6.31 -24.33 -13.02
C ALA A 156 -5.29 -25.14 -12.22
N GLU A 157 -4.29 -25.68 -12.92
CA GLU A 157 -3.16 -26.37 -12.30
C GLU A 157 -2.20 -25.33 -11.72
N ILE A 158 -2.38 -25.00 -10.44
CA ILE A 158 -1.48 -24.10 -9.72
C ILE A 158 -0.32 -24.93 -9.13
N PRO A 159 0.93 -24.64 -9.51
CA PRO A 159 2.08 -25.37 -8.97
C PRO A 159 2.13 -25.33 -7.43
N PHE A 160 2.42 -26.49 -6.83
CA PHE A 160 2.50 -26.63 -5.37
C PHE A 160 3.51 -25.68 -4.71
N SER A 161 4.57 -25.30 -5.44
CA SER A 161 5.58 -24.34 -4.98
C SER A 161 5.01 -22.98 -4.58
N TYR A 162 3.99 -22.47 -5.28
CA TYR A 162 3.34 -21.21 -4.94
C TYR A 162 2.54 -21.35 -3.63
N THR A 163 1.79 -22.43 -3.48
CA THR A 163 1.02 -22.72 -2.25
C THR A 163 1.95 -22.87 -1.05
N LEU A 164 3.06 -23.59 -1.21
CA LEU A 164 4.07 -23.75 -0.17
C LEU A 164 4.70 -22.41 0.21
N THR A 165 5.08 -21.59 -0.77
CA THR A 165 5.69 -20.27 -0.54
C THR A 165 4.73 -19.35 0.22
N MET A 166 3.45 -19.31 -0.17
CA MET A 166 2.43 -18.50 0.50
C MET A 166 2.16 -19.00 1.93
N THR A 167 2.21 -20.31 2.16
CA THR A 167 2.08 -20.91 3.49
C THR A 167 3.26 -20.51 4.38
N ILE A 168 4.49 -20.64 3.90
CA ILE A 168 5.70 -20.22 4.62
C ILE A 168 5.65 -18.71 4.93
N ALA A 169 5.29 -17.87 3.95
CA ALA A 169 5.17 -16.43 4.14
C ALA A 169 4.11 -16.06 5.20
N THR A 170 2.98 -16.78 5.20
CA THR A 170 1.92 -16.60 6.20
C THR A 170 2.40 -16.99 7.59
N LEU A 171 3.03 -18.15 7.73
CA LEU A 171 3.58 -18.62 9.01
C LEU A 171 4.66 -17.65 9.53
N ALA A 172 5.56 -17.18 8.66
CA ALA A 172 6.57 -16.19 9.02
C ALA A 172 5.94 -14.88 9.50
N CYS A 173 4.85 -14.41 8.86
CA CYS A 173 4.11 -13.25 9.32
C CYS A 173 3.47 -13.49 10.69
N ILE A 174 2.82 -14.64 10.92
CA ILE A 174 2.21 -14.98 12.20
C ILE A 174 3.27 -15.06 13.32
N ILE A 175 4.42 -15.67 13.05
CA ILE A 175 5.55 -15.75 13.99
C ILE A 175 6.10 -14.35 14.29
N PHE A 176 6.29 -13.52 13.27
CA PHE A 176 6.75 -12.14 13.46
C PHE A 176 5.80 -11.34 14.35
N ILE A 177 4.49 -11.46 14.11
CA ILE A 177 3.45 -10.82 14.93
C ILE A 177 3.47 -11.35 16.35
N SER A 178 3.54 -12.67 16.54
CA SER A 178 3.51 -13.25 17.87
C SER A 178 4.73 -12.82 18.69
N LEU A 179 5.92 -12.73 18.08
CA LEU A 179 7.12 -12.20 18.73
C LEU A 179 6.98 -10.71 19.08
N CYS A 180 6.45 -9.89 18.17
CA CYS A 180 6.21 -8.47 18.45
C CYS A 180 5.12 -8.25 19.49
N LEU A 181 4.07 -9.07 19.48
CA LEU A 181 2.92 -8.95 20.36
C LEU A 181 3.07 -9.71 21.68
N PHE A 182 3.95 -10.69 21.89
CA PHE A 182 4.01 -11.46 23.17
C PHE A 182 5.37 -11.38 23.88
N SER A 183 6.20 -10.41 23.51
CA SER A 183 7.57 -10.31 24.01
C SER A 183 7.76 -10.22 25.52
N ASP A 184 6.77 -9.78 26.29
CA ASP A 184 6.90 -9.72 27.75
C ASP A 184 6.97 -11.13 28.37
N LYS A 185 6.68 -12.17 27.57
CA LYS A 185 6.72 -13.59 27.96
C LYS A 185 7.71 -14.43 27.15
N VAL A 186 8.30 -13.89 26.09
CA VAL A 186 9.25 -14.60 25.22
C VAL A 186 10.61 -13.94 25.36
N PRO A 187 11.61 -14.61 25.99
CA PRO A 187 12.93 -14.04 26.17
C PRO A 187 13.63 -13.90 24.81
N ILE A 188 13.70 -12.68 24.28
CA ILE A 188 14.50 -12.40 23.09
C ILE A 188 15.97 -12.37 23.50
N PRO A 189 16.87 -13.09 22.80
CA PRO A 189 18.30 -13.09 23.10
C PRO A 189 18.87 -11.66 23.16
N GLN A 190 19.54 -11.32 24.26
CA GLN A 190 20.07 -9.98 24.53
C GLN A 190 20.99 -9.43 23.42
N VAL A 191 21.61 -10.32 22.64
CA VAL A 191 22.46 -9.99 21.48
C VAL A 191 21.69 -9.24 20.39
N ILE A 192 20.42 -9.60 20.16
CA ILE A 192 19.55 -8.96 19.15
C ILE A 192 19.02 -7.63 19.70
N THR A 193 18.64 -7.62 20.97
CA THR A 193 18.09 -6.46 21.69
C THR A 193 19.08 -5.30 21.79
N ASN A 194 20.37 -5.60 21.98
CA ASN A 194 21.43 -4.60 22.07
C ASN A 194 21.84 -4.01 20.71
N LYS A 195 21.76 -4.79 19.61
CA LYS A 195 22.08 -4.30 18.26
C LYS A 195 20.93 -3.55 17.59
N LEU A 196 19.67 -3.86 17.92
CA LEU A 196 18.50 -3.30 17.24
C LEU A 196 17.50 -2.68 18.23
N LYS A 197 17.89 -1.54 18.84
CA LYS A 197 17.04 -0.71 19.73
C LYS A 197 15.69 -0.28 19.10
N PHE A 198 15.56 -0.37 17.77
CA PHE A 198 14.31 -0.12 17.06
C PHE A 198 13.26 -1.21 17.30
N ILE A 199 13.68 -2.47 17.41
CA ILE A 199 12.77 -3.62 17.62
C ILE A 199 12.09 -3.52 18.99
N THR A 200 12.83 -3.18 20.04
CA THR A 200 12.26 -3.01 21.39
C THR A 200 11.27 -1.86 21.47
N LYS A 201 11.57 -0.72 20.82
CA LYS A 201 10.63 0.41 20.74
C LYS A 201 9.36 0.07 19.96
N LEU A 202 9.50 -0.67 18.86
CA LEU A 202 8.36 -1.16 18.08
C LEU A 202 7.49 -2.11 18.88
N GLN A 203 8.11 -3.04 19.57
CA GLN A 203 7.46 -4.04 20.40
C GLN A 203 6.69 -3.41 21.58
N GLN A 204 7.31 -2.47 22.29
CA GLN A 204 6.63 -1.71 23.34
C GLN A 204 5.44 -0.90 22.79
N SER A 205 5.56 -0.35 21.59
CA SER A 205 4.48 0.42 20.97
C SER A 205 3.36 -0.48 20.41
N LEU A 206 3.69 -1.70 19.97
CA LEU A 206 2.72 -2.68 19.50
C LEU A 206 1.98 -3.40 20.63
N SER A 207 2.63 -3.62 21.78
CA SER A 207 2.00 -4.27 22.94
C SER A 207 0.84 -3.46 23.53
N ILE A 208 0.82 -2.14 23.32
CA ILE A 208 -0.30 -1.24 23.70
C ILE A 208 -1.62 -1.73 23.08
N TYR A 209 -1.59 -2.21 21.83
CA TYR A 209 -2.78 -2.67 21.12
C TYR A 209 -3.43 -3.91 21.73
N ARG A 210 -2.75 -4.65 22.63
CA ARG A 210 -3.37 -5.74 23.39
C ARG A 210 -4.55 -5.27 24.25
N LYS A 211 -4.51 -4.02 24.72
CA LYS A 211 -5.57 -3.42 25.54
C LYS A 211 -6.75 -2.94 24.69
N TYR A 212 -6.52 -2.64 23.41
CA TYR A 212 -7.48 -2.03 22.49
C TYR A 212 -8.02 -3.04 21.46
N LYS A 213 -8.51 -4.19 21.95
CA LYS A 213 -8.95 -5.32 21.10
C LYS A 213 -10.02 -4.91 20.09
N LYS A 214 -10.96 -4.03 20.47
CA LYS A 214 -12.02 -3.54 19.58
C LYS A 214 -11.43 -2.77 18.39
N GLN A 215 -10.50 -1.85 18.64
CA GLN A 215 -9.86 -1.06 17.59
C GLN A 215 -9.01 -1.93 16.66
N VAL A 216 -8.31 -2.93 17.22
CA VAL A 216 -7.55 -3.91 16.42
C VAL A 216 -8.49 -4.72 15.53
N LEU A 217 -9.61 -5.21 16.07
CA LEU A 217 -10.60 -5.96 15.30
C LEU A 217 -11.22 -5.13 14.17
N LEU A 218 -11.66 -3.90 14.47
CA LEU A 218 -12.18 -2.99 13.45
C LEU A 218 -11.14 -2.71 12.35
N SER A 219 -9.88 -2.51 12.74
CA SER A 219 -8.78 -2.33 11.77
C SER A 219 -8.51 -3.59 10.93
N SER A 220 -8.68 -4.78 11.50
CA SER A 220 -8.61 -6.03 10.74
C SER A 220 -9.76 -6.14 9.72
N LEU A 221 -10.99 -5.75 10.08
CA LEU A 221 -12.12 -5.70 9.16
C LEU A 221 -11.91 -4.67 8.05
N ASP A 222 -11.40 -3.48 8.37
CA ASP A 222 -10.99 -2.48 7.38
C ASP A 222 -9.93 -3.07 6.43
N SER A 223 -9.01 -3.89 6.92
CA SER A 223 -7.98 -4.55 6.10
C SER A 223 -8.57 -5.55 5.10
N LEU A 224 -9.62 -6.27 5.48
CA LEU A 224 -10.37 -7.13 4.55
C LEU A 224 -11.07 -6.31 3.46
N TRP A 225 -11.74 -5.22 3.83
CA TRP A 225 -12.38 -4.33 2.84
C TRP A 225 -11.37 -3.71 1.87
N LEU A 226 -10.22 -3.27 2.38
CA LEU A 226 -9.12 -2.78 1.54
C LEU A 226 -8.62 -3.84 0.56
N GLN A 227 -8.53 -5.10 1.01
CA GLN A 227 -8.12 -6.21 0.17
C GLN A 227 -9.15 -6.52 -0.92
N LEU A 228 -10.44 -6.55 -0.57
CA LEU A 228 -11.53 -6.73 -1.51
C LEU A 228 -11.57 -5.63 -2.57
N LEU A 229 -11.38 -4.36 -2.19
CA LEU A 229 -11.30 -3.25 -3.14
C LEU A 229 -10.07 -3.36 -4.05
N THR A 230 -8.94 -3.83 -3.52
CA THR A 230 -7.72 -4.06 -4.32
C THR A 230 -7.94 -5.17 -5.36
N LEU A 231 -8.59 -6.27 -4.95
CA LEU A 231 -8.97 -7.37 -5.83
C LEU A 231 -10.02 -6.94 -6.86
N PHE A 232 -10.95 -6.07 -6.47
CA PHE A 232 -11.92 -5.48 -7.38
C PHE A 232 -11.25 -4.61 -8.44
N ILE A 233 -10.27 -3.79 -8.08
CA ILE A 233 -9.46 -3.03 -9.05
C ILE A 233 -8.78 -3.99 -10.02
N ALA A 234 -8.24 -5.11 -9.51
CA ALA A 234 -7.62 -6.12 -10.35
C ALA A 234 -8.57 -6.76 -11.36
N TYR A 235 -9.76 -7.13 -10.89
CA TYR A 235 -10.84 -7.61 -11.73
C TYR A 235 -11.26 -6.58 -12.77
N ALA A 236 -11.46 -5.32 -12.37
CA ALA A 236 -11.93 -4.25 -13.24
C ALA A 236 -10.96 -3.97 -14.40
N TYR A 237 -9.64 -3.97 -14.17
CA TYR A 237 -8.70 -3.72 -15.26
C TYR A 237 -8.63 -4.88 -16.28
N PHE A 238 -8.82 -6.14 -15.85
CA PHE A 238 -8.88 -7.27 -16.80
C PHE A 238 -10.18 -7.23 -17.61
N ARG A 239 -11.30 -6.91 -16.96
CA ARG A 239 -12.60 -6.72 -17.62
C ARG A 239 -12.60 -5.55 -18.59
N ALA A 240 -11.84 -4.48 -18.30
CA ALA A 240 -11.67 -3.36 -19.21
C ALA A 240 -11.01 -3.79 -20.53
N VAL A 241 -10.02 -4.69 -20.48
CA VAL A 241 -9.36 -5.24 -21.69
C VAL A 241 -10.20 -6.34 -22.37
N GLY A 242 -11.39 -6.65 -21.83
CA GLY A 242 -12.30 -7.66 -22.38
C GLY A 242 -11.92 -9.10 -22.03
N VAL A 243 -11.04 -9.29 -21.04
CA VAL A 243 -10.70 -10.63 -20.53
C VAL A 243 -11.60 -10.95 -19.35
N ASP A 244 -12.35 -12.04 -19.45
CA ASP A 244 -13.07 -12.58 -18.31
C ASP A 244 -12.21 -13.65 -17.61
N ILE A 245 -11.93 -13.43 -16.34
CA ILE A 245 -11.11 -14.32 -15.53
C ILE A 245 -11.95 -14.75 -14.34
N ASP A 246 -11.92 -16.04 -14.05
CA ASP A 246 -12.57 -16.55 -12.86
C ASP A 246 -12.05 -15.84 -11.60
N ILE A 247 -12.98 -15.42 -10.74
CA ILE A 247 -12.66 -14.64 -9.54
C ILE A 247 -11.69 -15.40 -8.64
N SER A 248 -11.83 -16.72 -8.50
CA SER A 248 -10.93 -17.50 -7.63
C SER A 248 -9.49 -17.48 -8.13
N ILE A 249 -9.28 -17.65 -9.43
CA ILE A 249 -7.96 -17.59 -10.06
C ILE A 249 -7.38 -16.18 -9.96
N LEU A 250 -8.20 -15.17 -10.23
CA LEU A 250 -7.79 -13.77 -10.12
C LEU A 250 -7.33 -13.43 -8.69
N VAL A 251 -8.06 -13.89 -7.67
CA VAL A 251 -7.70 -13.68 -6.26
C VAL A 251 -6.37 -14.33 -5.94
N VAL A 252 -6.18 -15.60 -6.31
CA VAL A 252 -4.93 -16.33 -6.08
C VAL A 252 -3.75 -15.64 -6.76
N PHE A 253 -3.87 -15.34 -8.06
CA PHE A 253 -2.76 -14.79 -8.84
C PHE A 253 -2.42 -13.36 -8.42
N THR A 254 -3.43 -12.54 -8.12
CA THR A 254 -3.22 -11.17 -7.63
C THR A 254 -2.59 -11.17 -6.24
N SER A 255 -2.94 -12.14 -5.39
CA SER A 255 -2.34 -12.29 -4.06
C SER A 255 -0.85 -12.64 -4.16
N ILE A 256 -0.51 -13.63 -4.98
CA ILE A 256 0.90 -14.00 -5.26
C ILE A 256 1.66 -12.79 -5.81
N THR A 257 1.11 -12.14 -6.84
CA THR A 257 1.71 -10.96 -7.46
C THR A 257 2.00 -9.86 -6.44
N THR A 258 1.06 -9.61 -5.52
CA THR A 258 1.22 -8.57 -4.51
C THR A 258 2.34 -8.91 -3.52
N VAL A 259 2.40 -10.14 -3.02
CA VAL A 259 3.45 -10.59 -2.10
C VAL A 259 4.83 -10.49 -2.76
N VAL A 260 4.95 -10.96 -4.01
CA VAL A 260 6.20 -10.86 -4.77
C VAL A 260 6.59 -9.41 -5.01
N SER A 261 5.63 -8.53 -5.30
CA SER A 261 5.86 -7.09 -5.50
C SER A 261 6.28 -6.35 -4.21
N MET A 262 6.01 -6.91 -3.03
CA MET A 262 6.48 -6.34 -1.76
C MET A 262 7.93 -6.67 -1.45
N LEU A 263 8.52 -7.66 -2.14
CA LEU A 263 9.92 -7.99 -1.95
C LEU A 263 10.80 -6.83 -2.46
N PRO A 264 11.85 -6.43 -1.72
CA PRO A 264 12.73 -5.32 -2.09
C PRO A 264 13.72 -5.72 -3.21
N VAL A 265 13.23 -6.40 -4.23
CA VAL A 265 14.00 -6.89 -5.39
C VAL A 265 14.00 -5.83 -6.52
N SER A 266 12.99 -4.95 -6.56
CA SER A 266 12.87 -3.91 -7.59
C SER A 266 12.39 -2.56 -7.04
N LEU A 267 12.66 -1.50 -7.80
CA LEU A 267 12.24 -0.13 -7.48
C LEU A 267 10.73 0.01 -7.63
N ASN A 268 10.00 -0.07 -6.51
CA ASN A 268 8.54 0.01 -6.44
C ASN A 268 7.81 -1.07 -7.25
N GLY A 269 8.36 -2.29 -7.31
CA GLY A 269 7.70 -3.45 -7.94
C GLY A 269 7.66 -3.44 -9.47
N ILE A 270 8.22 -2.43 -10.13
CA ILE A 270 8.11 -2.29 -11.60
C ILE A 270 8.94 -3.36 -12.30
N GLY A 271 8.32 -4.05 -13.25
CA GLY A 271 8.89 -5.19 -13.97
C GLY A 271 8.68 -6.50 -13.22
N VAL A 272 8.78 -6.51 -11.88
CA VAL A 272 8.50 -7.69 -11.06
C VAL A 272 7.00 -8.00 -11.04
N ARG A 273 6.17 -6.97 -10.87
CA ARG A 273 4.71 -7.10 -10.87
C ARG A 273 4.21 -7.60 -12.23
N GLU A 274 4.60 -6.92 -13.30
CA GLU A 274 4.23 -7.26 -14.68
C GLU A 274 4.75 -8.64 -15.07
N GLY A 275 6.02 -8.95 -14.76
CA GLY A 275 6.62 -10.25 -15.03
C GLY A 275 5.94 -11.39 -14.28
N THR A 276 5.56 -11.17 -13.01
CA THR A 276 4.81 -12.16 -12.23
C THR A 276 3.40 -12.37 -12.79
N GLN A 277 2.73 -11.29 -13.19
CA GLN A 277 1.42 -11.40 -13.84
C GLN A 277 1.51 -12.17 -15.16
N VAL A 278 2.48 -11.86 -16.03
CA VAL A 278 2.68 -12.60 -17.27
C VAL A 278 2.99 -14.08 -16.98
N ALA A 279 3.90 -14.37 -16.04
CA ALA A 279 4.22 -15.74 -15.67
C ALA A 279 2.99 -16.55 -15.19
N LEU A 280 2.12 -15.94 -14.40
CA LEU A 280 0.92 -16.61 -13.88
C LEU A 280 -0.20 -16.67 -14.93
N PHE A 281 -0.63 -15.52 -15.47
CA PHE A 281 -1.78 -15.44 -16.37
C PHE A 281 -1.49 -15.97 -17.78
N THR A 282 -0.30 -15.72 -18.33
CA THR A 282 0.09 -16.31 -19.62
C THR A 282 0.58 -17.74 -19.45
N GLY A 283 1.43 -17.99 -18.45
CA GLY A 283 2.02 -19.31 -18.27
C GLY A 283 1.03 -20.41 -17.87
N ILE A 284 0.02 -20.09 -17.05
CA ILE A 284 -0.94 -21.08 -16.54
C ILE A 284 -2.25 -21.05 -17.33
N LEU A 285 -2.76 -19.87 -17.70
CA LEU A 285 -4.06 -19.74 -18.38
C LEU A 285 -3.93 -19.55 -19.90
N GLY A 286 -2.71 -19.41 -20.44
CA GLY A 286 -2.50 -19.17 -21.87
C GLY A 286 -2.94 -17.80 -22.36
N ILE A 287 -3.27 -16.84 -21.47
CA ILE A 287 -3.70 -15.50 -21.88
C ILE A 287 -2.51 -14.79 -22.55
N PRO A 288 -2.66 -14.23 -23.77
CA PRO A 288 -1.54 -13.60 -24.47
C PRO A 288 -0.84 -12.53 -23.61
N ALA A 289 0.49 -12.59 -23.52
CA ALA A 289 1.27 -11.66 -22.70
C ALA A 289 0.98 -10.16 -22.99
N PRO A 290 0.80 -9.72 -24.26
CA PRO A 290 0.43 -8.34 -24.54
C PRO A 290 -0.88 -7.89 -23.90
N VAL A 291 -1.85 -8.81 -23.76
CA VAL A 291 -3.15 -8.55 -23.14
C VAL A 291 -2.99 -8.41 -21.62
N VAL A 292 -2.24 -9.32 -20.99
CA VAL A 292 -1.92 -9.25 -19.54
C VAL A 292 -1.17 -7.96 -19.21
N LEU A 293 -0.20 -7.58 -20.04
CA LEU A 293 0.55 -6.35 -19.89
C LEU A 293 -0.35 -5.11 -20.02
N SER A 294 -1.22 -5.08 -21.04
CA SER A 294 -2.18 -3.98 -21.23
C SER A 294 -3.11 -3.83 -20.02
N ALA A 295 -3.58 -4.96 -19.47
CA ALA A 295 -4.40 -4.99 -18.25
C ALA A 295 -3.62 -4.44 -17.04
N GLY A 296 -2.36 -4.88 -16.86
CA GLY A 296 -1.46 -4.35 -15.83
C GLY A 296 -1.17 -2.85 -15.97
N LEU A 297 -1.10 -2.33 -17.20
CA LEU A 297 -0.92 -0.90 -17.47
C LEU A 297 -2.13 -0.08 -17.00
N LEU A 298 -3.35 -0.55 -17.23
CA LEU A 298 -4.56 0.08 -16.70
C LEU A 298 -4.57 0.09 -15.16
N GLY A 299 -3.95 -0.91 -14.53
CA GLY A 299 -3.72 -0.95 -13.08
C GLY A 299 -2.86 0.21 -12.52
N TYR A 300 -2.15 0.97 -13.36
CA TYR A 300 -1.45 2.20 -12.94
C TYR A 300 -2.38 3.42 -12.85
N ILE A 301 -3.53 3.43 -13.53
CA ILE A 301 -4.46 4.58 -13.54
C ILE A 301 -4.92 4.96 -12.12
N PRO A 302 -5.37 4.02 -11.27
CA PRO A 302 -5.85 4.36 -9.93
C PRO A 302 -4.71 4.82 -9.01
N LEU A 303 -3.51 4.29 -9.24
CA LEU A 303 -2.29 4.67 -8.54
C LEU A 303 -1.87 6.12 -8.87
N LEU A 304 -1.87 6.48 -10.16
CA LEU A 304 -1.65 7.84 -10.63
C LEU A 304 -2.68 8.81 -10.07
N PHE A 305 -3.94 8.40 -10.06
CA PHE A 305 -5.03 9.21 -9.51
C PHE A 305 -4.86 9.48 -8.01
N GLN A 306 -4.48 8.47 -7.22
CA GLN A 306 -4.20 8.66 -5.80
C GLN A 306 -2.98 9.56 -5.56
N ALA A 307 -1.92 9.43 -6.38
CA ALA A 307 -0.78 10.33 -6.34
C ALA A 307 -1.18 11.78 -6.67
N ALA A 308 -2.08 11.96 -7.65
CA ALA A 308 -2.65 13.26 -8.01
C ALA A 308 -3.39 13.91 -6.84
N GLN A 309 -4.26 13.15 -6.16
CA GLN A 309 -4.93 13.63 -4.96
C GLN A 309 -3.94 14.04 -3.86
N GLY A 310 -2.87 13.26 -3.67
CA GLY A 310 -1.81 13.59 -2.72
C GLY A 310 -1.05 14.88 -3.05
N ALA A 311 -0.75 15.11 -4.33
CA ALA A 311 -0.14 16.35 -4.79
C ALA A 311 -1.05 17.56 -4.58
N ILE A 312 -2.35 17.44 -4.90
CA ILE A 312 -3.33 18.50 -4.64
C ILE A 312 -3.37 18.83 -3.15
N VAL A 313 -3.39 17.82 -2.27
CA VAL A 313 -3.36 18.03 -0.82
C VAL A 313 -2.07 18.74 -0.37
N LEU A 314 -0.92 18.40 -0.95
CA LEU A 314 0.35 19.07 -0.66
C LEU A 314 0.32 20.56 -1.02
N LEU A 315 -0.26 20.90 -2.17
CA LEU A 315 -0.44 22.28 -2.62
C LEU A 315 -1.52 23.02 -1.81
N ALA A 316 -2.60 22.32 -1.44
CA ALA A 316 -3.75 22.86 -0.73
C ALA A 316 -3.53 23.02 0.78
N ARG A 317 -2.48 22.39 1.35
CA ARG A 317 -2.04 22.57 2.76
C ARG A 317 -1.43 23.96 3.02
N LYS A 318 -2.18 24.99 2.62
CA LYS A 318 -2.17 26.33 3.16
C LYS A 318 -2.74 26.27 4.59
N LYS A 319 -2.18 27.11 5.47
CA LYS A 319 -2.57 27.37 6.86
C LYS A 319 -2.00 26.39 7.89
#